data_AF-A0A7S4BAF3-F1
#
_entry.id   AF-A0A7S4BAF3-F1
#
_cell.length_a   1.000
_cell.length_b   1.000
_cell.length_c   1.000
_cell.angle_alpha   90.00
_cell.angle_beta   90.00
_cell.angle_gamma   90.00
#
_symmetry.space_group_name_H-M   'P 1'
#
loop_
_entity.id
_entity.type
_entity.pdbx_description
1 polymer ?
#
loop_
_entity_poly.entity_id
_entity_poly.type
_entity_poly.pdbx_seq_one_letter_code
_entity_poly.pdbx_strand_id
1 'polypeptide(L)'
;MPNLKDAAHNSAEYLHTLAEALRMAFADAALHVSDAEHPDAAYAKKVAELLQPSHASACAAAIDASAAMADAAGPGSLPTASETVYLTAIDGEGNACSFINSNYMGFGSGLVPLGCGFTLQNRGANFSLQPGHPNVLAPRKRPYHTIIPGMLTKSGELAASFGVMGGFMQPQGHVQVLLNMLMHGMDPQAALDAPRLCLEPA
;
A
#
# COMPACT_ATOMS: atom_id res chain seq x y z
N MET A 1 -6.05 -7.98 22.77
CA MET A 1 -6.31 -7.68 21.34
C MET A 1 -7.06 -8.83 20.71
N PRO A 2 -8.04 -8.56 19.85
CA PRO A 2 -8.59 -9.56 18.94
C PRO A 2 -7.47 -10.31 18.23
N ASN A 3 -7.48 -11.64 18.30
CA ASN A 3 -6.60 -12.44 17.46
C ASN A 3 -7.28 -12.57 16.09
N LEU A 4 -6.74 -11.92 15.06
CA LEU A 4 -7.27 -12.01 13.69
C LEU A 4 -7.41 -13.45 13.18
N LYS A 5 -6.64 -14.39 13.73
CA LYS A 5 -6.75 -15.82 13.39
C LYS A 5 -8.04 -16.47 13.90
N ASP A 6 -8.58 -15.96 15.00
CA ASP A 6 -9.77 -16.53 15.65
C ASP A 6 -11.04 -15.80 15.21
N ALA A 7 -10.90 -14.60 14.62
CA ALA A 7 -12.02 -13.84 14.08
C ALA A 7 -12.52 -14.45 12.77
N ALA A 8 -13.84 -14.54 12.62
CA ALA A 8 -14.45 -14.96 11.35
C ALA A 8 -14.13 -13.94 10.24
N HIS A 9 -13.84 -14.44 9.04
CA HIS A 9 -13.53 -13.60 7.87
C HIS A 9 -14.64 -12.56 7.66
N ASN A 10 -14.23 -11.29 7.53
CA ASN A 10 -15.13 -10.13 7.37
C ASN A 10 -16.20 -9.96 8.48
N SER A 11 -15.98 -10.54 9.67
CA SER A 11 -16.76 -10.16 10.86
C SER A 11 -16.48 -8.71 11.28
N ALA A 12 -17.37 -8.13 12.08
CA ALA A 12 -17.17 -6.77 12.59
C ALA A 12 -15.84 -6.59 13.34
N GLU A 13 -15.46 -7.57 14.16
CA GLU A 13 -14.19 -7.58 14.90
C GLU A 13 -12.97 -7.62 13.95
N TYR A 14 -13.03 -8.47 12.92
CA TYR A 14 -11.99 -8.56 11.89
C TYR A 14 -11.84 -7.24 11.13
N LEU A 15 -12.95 -6.69 10.63
CA LEU A 15 -12.95 -5.46 9.83
C LEU A 15 -12.50 -4.26 10.66
N HIS A 16 -12.94 -4.16 11.92
CA HIS A 16 -12.51 -3.11 12.85
C HIS A 16 -11.00 -3.16 13.07
N THR A 17 -10.48 -4.34 13.45
CA THR A 17 -9.05 -4.52 13.71
C THR A 17 -8.21 -4.17 12.48
N LEU A 18 -8.65 -4.60 11.30
CA LEU A 18 -7.97 -4.32 10.04
C LEU A 18 -8.02 -2.83 9.67
N ALA A 19 -9.17 -2.18 9.83
CA ALA A 19 -9.32 -0.75 9.56
C ALA A 19 -8.42 0.09 10.46
N GLU A 20 -8.39 -0.18 11.76
CA GLU A 20 -7.56 0.55 12.72
C GLU A 20 -6.05 0.32 12.47
N ALA A 21 -5.65 -0.92 12.16
CA ALA A 21 -4.26 -1.22 11.78
C ALA A 21 -3.84 -0.48 10.50
N LEU A 22 -4.70 -0.47 9.47
CA LEU A 22 -4.45 0.25 8.23
C LEU A 22 -4.37 1.77 8.45
N ARG A 23 -5.22 2.35 9.29
CA ARG A 23 -5.18 3.79 9.64
C ARG A 23 -3.82 4.20 10.20
N MET A 24 -3.29 3.45 11.16
CA MET A 24 -1.95 3.72 11.72
C MET A 24 -0.86 3.56 10.66
N ALA A 25 -0.91 2.48 9.87
CA ALA A 25 0.08 2.23 8.82
C ALA A 25 0.07 3.33 7.74
N PHE A 26 -1.10 3.86 7.37
CA PHE A 26 -1.19 4.99 6.46
C PHE A 26 -0.66 6.29 7.07
N ALA A 27 -0.91 6.54 8.35
CA ALA A 27 -0.36 7.70 9.04
C ALA A 27 1.19 7.64 9.05
N ASP A 28 1.77 6.49 9.38
CA ASP A 28 3.21 6.27 9.32
C ASP A 28 3.75 6.47 7.89
N ALA A 29 3.08 5.87 6.90
CA ALA A 29 3.50 5.98 5.50
C ALA A 29 3.45 7.41 4.98
N ALA A 30 2.39 8.16 5.29
CA ALA A 30 2.22 9.54 4.89
C ALA A 30 3.32 10.45 5.47
N LEU A 31 3.68 10.24 6.74
CA LEU A 31 4.70 11.03 7.42
C LEU A 31 6.12 10.67 6.99
N HIS A 32 6.36 9.41 6.62
CA HIS A 32 7.72 8.90 6.55
C HIS A 32 8.14 8.40 5.17
N VAL A 33 7.28 7.80 4.36
CA VAL A 33 7.70 7.17 3.08
C VAL A 33 8.05 8.23 2.02
N SER A 34 9.21 8.07 1.40
CA SER A 34 9.77 9.01 0.41
C SER A 34 10.83 8.32 -0.46
N ASP A 35 11.55 9.10 -1.26
CA ASP A 35 12.63 8.62 -2.10
C ASP A 35 13.88 8.23 -1.28
N ALA A 36 14.22 6.94 -1.29
CA ALA A 36 15.41 6.42 -0.62
C ALA A 36 16.74 6.90 -1.25
N GLU A 37 16.74 7.35 -2.50
CA GLU A 37 17.92 7.91 -3.17
C GLU A 37 18.11 9.41 -2.89
N HIS A 38 17.16 10.03 -2.18
CA HIS A 38 17.30 11.39 -1.65
C HIS A 38 17.27 11.33 -0.11
N PRO A 39 18.23 10.62 0.51
CA PRO A 39 18.16 10.34 1.93
C PRO A 39 18.38 11.62 2.73
N ASP A 40 17.43 11.94 3.61
CA ASP A 40 17.78 12.55 4.88
C ASP A 40 18.30 11.43 5.80
N ALA A 41 19.33 11.69 6.60
CA ALA A 41 19.86 10.74 7.58
C ALA A 41 18.78 10.18 8.53
N ALA A 42 17.69 10.94 8.74
CA ALA A 42 16.54 10.50 9.52
C ALA A 42 15.65 9.45 8.81
N TYR A 43 15.60 9.44 7.46
CA TYR A 43 14.66 8.62 6.68
C TYR A 43 14.91 7.12 6.85
N ALA A 44 16.14 6.66 6.55
CA ALA A 44 16.47 5.23 6.60
C ALA A 44 16.32 4.65 8.02
N LYS A 45 16.71 5.42 9.04
CA LYS A 45 16.52 5.05 10.44
C LYS A 45 15.04 4.91 10.78
N LYS A 46 14.22 5.89 10.38
CA LYS A 46 12.77 5.86 10.64
C LYS A 46 12.10 4.66 9.96
N VAL A 47 12.41 4.39 8.70
CA VAL A 47 11.89 3.21 7.98
C VAL A 47 12.28 1.92 8.71
N ALA A 48 13.53 1.80 9.16
CA ALA A 48 13.98 0.64 9.93
C ALA A 48 13.24 0.48 11.27
N GLU A 49 12.93 1.58 11.95
CA GLU A 49 12.12 1.60 13.19
C GLU A 49 10.67 1.13 12.94
N LEU A 50 10.02 1.64 11.87
CA LEU A 50 8.64 1.27 11.51
C LEU A 50 8.48 -0.21 11.20
N LEU A 51 9.55 -0.86 10.72
CA LEU A 51 9.56 -2.30 10.40
C LEU A 51 9.92 -3.19 11.60
N GLN A 52 10.20 -2.63 12.79
CA GLN A 52 10.51 -3.43 13.96
C GLN A 52 9.24 -4.07 14.56
N PRO A 53 9.33 -5.31 15.09
CA PRO A 53 8.23 -5.95 15.81
C PRO A 53 7.71 -5.13 17.00
N SER A 54 8.57 -4.32 17.63
CA SER A 54 8.18 -3.44 18.73
C SER A 54 7.23 -2.33 18.29
N HIS A 55 7.42 -1.77 17.08
CA HIS A 55 6.51 -0.77 16.53
C HIS A 55 5.13 -1.38 16.25
N ALA A 56 5.10 -2.54 15.58
CA ALA A 56 3.86 -3.28 15.33
C ALA A 56 3.14 -3.64 16.64
N SER A 57 3.88 -4.04 17.68
CA SER A 57 3.32 -4.35 19.01
C SER A 57 2.73 -3.11 19.69
N ALA A 58 3.35 -1.94 19.52
CA ALA A 58 2.85 -0.68 20.04
C ALA A 58 1.56 -0.23 19.32
N CYS A 59 1.54 -0.29 17.98
CA CYS A 59 0.32 -0.04 17.20
C CYS A 59 -0.80 -0.99 17.61
N ALA A 60 -0.49 -2.28 17.74
CA ALA A 60 -1.41 -3.30 18.22
C ALA A 60 -1.99 -2.96 19.62
N ALA A 61 -1.15 -2.54 20.56
CA ALA A 61 -1.62 -2.14 21.89
C ALA A 61 -2.54 -0.90 21.89
N ALA A 62 -2.49 -0.07 20.85
CA ALA A 62 -3.30 1.14 20.72
C ALA A 62 -4.71 0.91 20.16
N ILE A 63 -5.00 -0.27 19.57
CA ILE A 63 -6.33 -0.55 19.01
C ILE A 63 -7.32 -0.86 20.15
N ASP A 64 -8.32 0.01 20.29
CA ASP A 64 -9.48 -0.21 21.16
C ASP A 64 -10.53 -1.02 20.39
N ALA A 65 -10.97 -2.17 20.92
CA ALA A 65 -11.98 -3.00 20.28
C ALA A 65 -13.39 -2.40 20.31
N SER A 66 -13.61 -1.38 21.14
CA SER A 66 -14.91 -0.75 21.39
C SER A 66 -15.04 0.66 20.81
N ALA A 67 -13.94 1.23 20.32
CA ALA A 67 -13.90 2.59 19.79
C ALA A 67 -12.98 2.67 18.57
N ALA A 68 -13.43 3.42 17.55
CA ALA A 68 -12.57 3.79 16.44
C ALA A 68 -11.61 4.91 16.88
N MET A 69 -10.37 4.89 16.39
CA MET A 69 -9.47 6.03 16.54
C MET A 69 -10.08 7.26 15.89
N ALA A 70 -9.81 8.43 16.49
CA ALA A 70 -10.07 9.70 15.81
C ALA A 70 -9.29 9.71 14.49
N ASP A 71 -9.90 10.24 13.43
CA ASP A 71 -9.23 10.30 12.13
C ASP A 71 -7.90 11.05 12.29
N ALA A 72 -6.80 10.31 12.14
CA ALA A 72 -5.45 10.84 12.11
C ALA A 72 -5.16 11.52 10.76
N ALA A 73 -6.17 12.18 10.17
CA ALA A 73 -6.09 12.80 8.86
C ALA A 73 -5.03 13.92 8.89
N GLY A 74 -3.81 13.56 8.52
CA GLY A 74 -2.86 14.51 7.96
C GLY A 74 -3.41 15.05 6.62
N PRO A 75 -3.00 16.25 6.20
CA PRO A 75 -3.58 16.91 5.04
C PRO A 75 -3.30 16.11 3.76
N GLY A 76 -4.35 15.56 3.14
CA GLY A 76 -4.28 15.01 1.79
C GLY A 76 -5.37 13.99 1.50
N SER A 77 -6.30 14.34 0.62
CA SER A 77 -7.17 13.35 -0.02
C SER A 77 -6.30 12.35 -0.78
N LEU A 78 -6.23 11.11 -0.33
CA LEU A 78 -5.63 10.00 -1.06
C LEU A 78 -6.61 9.59 -2.19
N PRO A 79 -6.37 9.93 -3.46
CA PRO A 79 -7.26 9.50 -4.53
C PRO A 79 -7.28 7.96 -4.59
N THR A 80 -8.45 7.39 -4.32
CA THR A 80 -8.72 5.93 -4.41
C THR A 80 -9.00 5.50 -5.85
N ALA A 81 -9.28 6.45 -6.76
CA ALA A 81 -9.41 6.21 -8.19
C ALA A 81 -8.04 6.36 -8.89
N SER A 82 -7.41 5.23 -9.24
CA SER A 82 -6.23 5.19 -10.09
C SER A 82 -6.31 4.00 -11.05
N GLU A 83 -6.24 4.28 -12.34
CA GLU A 83 -6.20 3.29 -13.42
C GLU A 83 -4.77 2.80 -13.62
N THR A 84 -4.32 1.97 -12.68
CA THR A 84 -3.03 1.30 -12.72
C THR A 84 -3.19 -0.07 -13.37
N VAL A 85 -2.18 -0.55 -14.11
CA VAL A 85 -2.13 -1.92 -14.65
C VAL A 85 -1.12 -2.74 -13.86
N TYR A 86 -1.58 -3.87 -13.34
CA TYR A 86 -0.77 -4.92 -12.72
C TYR A 86 -0.76 -6.14 -13.64
N LEU A 87 0.39 -6.80 -13.71
CA LEU A 87 0.60 -8.05 -14.43
C LEU A 87 1.53 -8.94 -13.63
N THR A 88 1.24 -10.23 -13.65
CA THR A 88 2.10 -11.26 -13.08
C THR A 88 2.37 -12.36 -14.10
N ALA A 89 3.59 -12.87 -14.14
CA ALA A 89 3.98 -13.99 -14.98
C ALA A 89 4.90 -14.93 -14.18
N ILE A 90 4.69 -16.24 -14.31
CA ILE A 90 5.50 -17.29 -13.71
C ILE A 90 5.74 -18.35 -14.79
N ASP A 91 6.98 -18.82 -14.95
CA ASP A 91 7.32 -19.87 -15.91
C ASP A 91 7.61 -21.22 -15.24
N GLY A 92 7.85 -22.25 -16.06
CA GLY A 92 8.15 -23.60 -15.58
C GLY A 92 9.56 -23.79 -14.99
N GLU A 93 10.44 -22.80 -15.14
CA GLU A 93 11.79 -22.80 -14.56
C GLU A 93 11.82 -22.15 -13.16
N GLY A 94 10.68 -21.61 -12.72
CA GLY A 94 10.53 -20.95 -11.43
C GLY A 94 10.86 -19.46 -11.45
N ASN A 95 11.03 -18.84 -12.62
CA ASN A 95 11.14 -17.39 -12.72
C ASN A 95 9.76 -16.77 -12.48
N ALA A 96 9.73 -15.63 -11.79
CA ALA A 96 8.50 -14.87 -11.58
C ALA A 96 8.73 -13.37 -11.76
N CYS A 97 7.72 -12.71 -12.32
CA CYS A 97 7.68 -11.27 -12.48
C CYS A 97 6.37 -10.74 -11.89
N SER A 98 6.48 -9.90 -10.86
CA SER A 98 5.39 -9.09 -10.33
C SER A 98 5.59 -7.69 -10.87
N PHE A 99 4.80 -7.29 -11.86
CA PHE A 99 4.99 -6.06 -12.61
C PHE A 99 3.81 -5.13 -12.45
N ILE A 100 4.09 -3.84 -12.23
CA ILE A 100 3.06 -2.82 -12.13
C ILE A 100 3.51 -1.54 -12.83
N ASN A 101 2.60 -0.95 -13.61
CA ASN A 101 2.85 0.29 -14.33
C ASN A 101 1.62 1.21 -14.30
N SER A 102 1.87 2.52 -14.26
CA SER A 102 0.80 3.51 -14.04
C SER A 102 1.24 4.91 -14.46
N ASN A 103 0.32 5.63 -15.08
CA ASN A 103 0.40 7.08 -15.30
C ASN A 103 -0.03 7.92 -14.08
N TYR A 104 -0.26 7.27 -12.94
CA TYR A 104 -0.88 7.77 -11.72
C TYR A 104 -2.40 7.94 -11.82
N MET A 105 -2.89 9.08 -12.31
CA MET A 105 -4.33 9.34 -12.43
C MET A 105 -4.79 9.13 -13.87
N GLY A 106 -5.41 7.98 -14.18
CA GLY A 106 -5.96 7.71 -15.52
C GLY A 106 -4.92 7.90 -16.64
N PHE A 107 -5.24 8.75 -17.62
CA PHE A 107 -4.34 9.17 -18.69
C PHE A 107 -3.14 10.03 -18.24
N GLY A 108 -2.93 10.23 -16.94
CA GLY A 108 -1.83 11.02 -16.37
C GLY A 108 -2.12 12.51 -16.48
N SER A 109 -1.18 13.25 -17.06
CA SER A 109 -1.30 14.71 -17.25
C SER A 109 -2.23 15.10 -18.40
N GLY A 110 -2.63 14.14 -19.24
CA GLY A 110 -3.33 14.40 -20.51
C GLY A 110 -2.44 14.96 -21.61
N LEU A 111 -1.16 15.28 -21.32
CA LEU A 111 -0.20 15.73 -22.31
C LEU A 111 0.26 14.56 -23.17
N VAL A 112 0.13 14.71 -24.49
CA VAL A 112 0.61 13.74 -25.48
C VAL A 112 1.75 14.39 -26.29
N PRO A 113 2.98 13.86 -26.22
CA PRO A 113 4.06 14.36 -27.07
C PRO A 113 3.70 14.17 -28.55
N LEU A 114 4.02 15.19 -29.36
CA LEU A 114 3.63 15.23 -30.77
C LEU A 114 4.17 14.01 -31.52
N GLY A 115 3.26 13.25 -32.15
CA GLY A 115 3.60 12.07 -32.95
C GLY A 115 3.93 10.80 -32.16
N CYS A 116 3.83 10.81 -30.82
CA CYS A 116 4.25 9.68 -30.00
C CYS A 116 3.14 8.70 -29.60
N GLY A 117 1.88 9.13 -29.57
CA GLY A 117 0.73 8.25 -29.30
C GLY A 117 0.60 7.73 -27.86
N PHE A 118 1.32 8.31 -26.89
CA PHE A 118 1.19 8.01 -25.47
C PHE A 118 1.07 9.27 -24.63
N THR A 119 0.46 9.18 -23.45
CA THR A 119 0.35 10.29 -22.51
C THR A 119 1.49 10.31 -21.50
N LEU A 120 1.81 11.49 -20.97
CA LEU A 120 2.79 11.66 -19.91
C LEU A 120 2.12 11.50 -18.53
N GLN A 121 2.75 10.75 -17.62
CA GLN A 121 2.29 10.60 -16.25
C GLN A 121 2.17 11.94 -15.51
N ASN A 122 1.26 12.02 -14.52
CA ASN A 122 1.17 13.15 -13.58
C ASN A 122 1.64 12.77 -12.17
N ARG A 123 2.52 11.77 -12.05
CA ARG A 123 3.03 11.23 -10.78
C ARG A 123 3.61 12.26 -9.81
N GLY A 124 4.16 13.36 -10.34
CA GLY A 124 4.64 14.49 -9.53
C GLY A 124 3.57 15.12 -8.63
N ALA A 125 2.29 14.91 -8.91
CA ALA A 125 1.20 15.34 -8.03
C ALA A 125 1.22 14.67 -6.64
N ASN A 126 1.98 13.59 -6.47
CA ASN A 126 2.12 12.93 -5.17
C ASN A 126 3.26 13.50 -4.31
N PHE A 127 3.93 14.58 -4.72
CA PHE A 127 4.83 15.33 -3.83
C PHE A 127 4.05 16.17 -2.83
N SER A 128 4.60 16.32 -1.63
CA SER A 128 4.19 17.37 -0.71
C SER A 128 4.80 18.71 -1.14
N LEU A 129 4.05 19.80 -0.94
CA LEU A 129 4.56 21.17 -1.06
C LEU A 129 4.89 21.79 0.30
N GLN A 130 4.68 21.04 1.40
CA GLN A 130 4.98 21.50 2.74
C GLN A 130 6.51 21.47 2.98
N PRO A 131 7.14 22.62 3.30
CA PRO A 131 8.54 22.64 3.67
C PRO A 131 8.83 21.72 4.85
N GLY A 132 9.93 20.97 4.78
CA GLY A 132 10.34 20.03 5.82
C GLY A 132 9.65 18.66 5.77
N HIS A 133 8.64 18.45 4.92
CA HIS A 133 8.04 17.12 4.73
C HIS A 133 9.04 16.17 4.04
N PRO A 134 9.20 14.91 4.47
CA PRO A 134 10.15 13.98 3.85
C PRO A 134 9.90 13.76 2.36
N ASN A 135 8.64 13.82 1.92
CA ASN A 135 8.22 13.75 0.52
C ASN A 135 8.02 15.15 -0.14
N VAL A 136 8.72 16.19 0.33
CA VAL A 136 8.70 17.51 -0.32
C VAL A 136 9.29 17.46 -1.74
N LEU A 137 8.70 18.20 -2.68
CA LEU A 137 9.18 18.35 -4.05
C LEU A 137 10.64 18.83 -4.07
N ALA A 138 11.49 18.12 -4.82
CA ALA A 138 12.88 18.51 -5.05
C ALA A 138 13.38 18.06 -6.44
N PRO A 139 14.38 18.75 -7.03
CA PRO A 139 14.99 18.32 -8.29
C PRO A 139 15.55 16.90 -8.19
N ARG A 140 15.37 16.11 -9.25
CA ARG A 140 15.86 14.71 -9.38
C ARG A 140 15.28 13.71 -8.37
N LYS A 141 14.46 14.15 -7.43
CA LYS A 141 13.74 13.30 -6.48
C LYS A 141 12.55 12.61 -7.13
N ARG A 142 12.23 11.41 -6.66
CA ARG A 142 11.02 10.65 -7.00
C ARG A 142 9.95 10.92 -5.93
N PRO A 143 8.68 11.12 -6.28
CA PRO A 143 7.63 11.25 -5.28
C PRO A 143 7.38 9.90 -4.61
N TYR A 144 6.78 9.93 -3.42
CA TYR A 144 6.13 8.74 -2.84
C TYR A 144 5.30 8.05 -3.93
N HIS A 145 5.53 6.76 -4.14
CA HIS A 145 4.88 6.01 -5.20
C HIS A 145 3.77 5.13 -4.63
N THR A 146 2.60 5.19 -5.26
CA THR A 146 1.48 4.31 -4.89
C THR A 146 1.64 2.90 -5.44
N ILE A 147 2.42 2.72 -6.51
CA ILE A 147 2.57 1.42 -7.18
C ILE A 147 3.45 0.50 -6.33
N ILE A 148 2.94 -0.69 -6.01
CA ILE A 148 3.65 -1.67 -5.20
C ILE A 148 3.42 -3.07 -5.78
N PRO A 149 4.39 -3.68 -6.49
CA PRO A 149 4.28 -5.09 -6.87
C PRO A 149 4.61 -5.99 -5.68
N GLY A 150 3.84 -7.07 -5.48
CA GLY A 150 4.01 -8.01 -4.38
C GLY A 150 4.60 -9.34 -4.82
N MET A 151 5.48 -9.90 -3.99
CA MET A 151 5.88 -11.31 -4.04
C MET A 151 5.84 -11.88 -2.63
N LEU A 152 5.32 -13.09 -2.51
CA LEU A 152 5.27 -13.85 -1.27
C LEU A 152 6.28 -14.99 -1.35
N THR A 153 7.15 -15.07 -0.34
CA THR A 153 8.05 -16.20 -0.16
C THR A 153 7.69 -16.97 1.11
N LYS A 154 7.91 -18.28 1.09
CA LYS A 154 7.73 -19.17 2.24
C LYS A 154 8.94 -20.07 2.34
N SER A 155 9.62 -20.05 3.49
CA SER A 155 10.86 -20.82 3.71
C SER A 155 11.95 -20.57 2.66
N GLY A 156 12.03 -19.34 2.13
CA GLY A 156 13.00 -18.96 1.10
C GLY A 156 12.58 -19.28 -0.34
N GLU A 157 11.44 -19.95 -0.55
CA GLU A 157 10.92 -20.30 -1.87
C GLU A 157 9.78 -19.38 -2.29
N LEU A 158 9.60 -19.16 -3.59
CA LEU A 158 8.49 -18.39 -4.13
C LEU A 158 7.17 -19.12 -3.87
N ALA A 159 6.24 -18.46 -3.19
CA ALA A 159 4.90 -18.99 -2.91
C ALA A 159 3.82 -18.33 -3.78
N ALA A 160 3.93 -17.02 -4.06
CA ALA A 160 3.01 -16.31 -4.95
C ALA A 160 3.64 -15.03 -5.52
N SER A 161 3.20 -14.64 -6.71
CA SER A 161 3.42 -13.32 -7.30
C SER A 161 2.07 -12.63 -7.46
N PHE A 162 1.86 -11.51 -6.76
CA PHE A 162 0.53 -10.91 -6.57
C PHE A 162 0.57 -9.39 -6.54
N GLY A 163 -0.59 -8.78 -6.78
CA GLY A 163 -0.79 -7.35 -6.71
C GLY A 163 -2.27 -7.00 -6.74
N VAL A 164 -2.63 -5.91 -6.09
CA VAL A 164 -4.00 -5.36 -6.13
C VAL A 164 -3.91 -3.92 -6.61
N MET A 165 -4.59 -3.60 -7.71
CA MET A 165 -4.56 -2.25 -8.32
C MET A 165 -5.44 -1.25 -7.56
N GLY A 166 -5.22 0.06 -7.79
CA GLY A 166 -6.11 1.13 -7.32
C GLY A 166 -5.47 2.18 -6.42
N GLY A 167 -4.30 2.72 -6.76
CA GLY A 167 -3.75 3.88 -6.04
C GLY A 167 -3.46 3.59 -4.57
N PHE A 168 -4.14 4.25 -3.65
CA PHE A 168 -4.01 3.99 -2.21
C PHE A 168 -4.81 2.79 -1.71
N MET A 169 -5.61 2.14 -2.56
CA MET A 169 -6.17 0.81 -2.27
C MET A 169 -5.08 -0.28 -2.26
N GLN A 170 -3.97 -0.09 -2.98
CA GLN A 170 -2.96 -1.14 -3.19
C GLN A 170 -2.47 -1.79 -1.88
N PRO A 171 -1.96 -1.06 -0.86
CA PRO A 171 -1.50 -1.69 0.38
C PRO A 171 -2.64 -2.36 1.18
N GLN A 172 -3.85 -1.79 1.13
CA GLN A 172 -5.04 -2.34 1.79
C GLN A 172 -5.45 -3.67 1.15
N GLY A 173 -5.45 -3.71 -0.17
CA GLY A 173 -5.72 -4.90 -0.96
C GLY A 173 -4.65 -5.97 -0.79
N HIS A 174 -3.37 -5.58 -0.73
CA HIS A 174 -2.26 -6.50 -0.48
C HIS A 174 -2.44 -7.24 0.84
N VAL A 175 -2.71 -6.52 1.93
CA VAL A 175 -2.95 -7.14 3.24
C VAL A 175 -4.17 -8.05 3.19
N GLN A 176 -5.29 -7.60 2.63
CA GLN A 176 -6.52 -8.40 2.56
C GLN A 176 -6.35 -9.70 1.76
N VAL A 177 -5.74 -9.64 0.58
CA VAL A 177 -5.49 -10.86 -0.23
C VAL A 177 -4.56 -11.83 0.50
N LEU A 178 -3.52 -11.31 1.16
CA LEU A 178 -2.62 -12.16 1.96
C LEU A 178 -3.33 -12.76 3.18
N LEU A 179 -4.18 -12.02 3.89
CA LEU A 179 -4.96 -12.54 5.01
C LEU A 179 -5.93 -13.64 4.55
N ASN A 180 -6.61 -13.42 3.41
CA ASN A 180 -7.52 -14.38 2.81
C ASN A 180 -6.81 -15.71 2.50
N MET A 181 -5.63 -15.65 1.88
CA MET A 181 -4.87 -16.85 1.53
C MET A 181 -4.23 -17.51 2.77
N LEU A 182 -3.59 -16.72 3.64
CA LEU A 182 -2.72 -17.24 4.71
C LEU A 182 -3.46 -17.56 6.00
N MET A 183 -4.49 -16.78 6.35
CA MET A 183 -5.26 -16.98 7.59
C MET A 183 -6.57 -17.74 7.33
N HIS A 184 -7.23 -17.48 6.20
CA HIS A 184 -8.52 -18.11 5.88
C HIS A 184 -8.42 -19.25 4.87
N GLY A 185 -7.21 -19.59 4.41
CA GLY A 185 -6.97 -20.76 3.54
C GLY A 185 -7.63 -20.68 2.17
N MET A 186 -7.97 -19.47 1.71
CA MET A 186 -8.59 -19.27 0.40
C MET A 186 -7.58 -19.54 -0.72
N ASP A 187 -8.04 -20.15 -1.80
CA ASP A 187 -7.27 -20.21 -3.04
C ASP A 187 -7.15 -18.82 -3.69
N PRO A 188 -6.28 -18.63 -4.71
CA PRO A 188 -6.08 -17.32 -5.31
C PRO A 188 -7.35 -16.67 -5.88
N GLN A 189 -8.27 -17.44 -6.46
CA GLN A 189 -9.50 -16.89 -7.04
C GLN A 189 -10.46 -16.46 -5.94
N ALA A 190 -10.68 -17.31 -4.94
CA ALA A 190 -11.53 -17.00 -3.79
C ALA A 190 -10.99 -15.79 -2.99
N ALA A 191 -9.68 -15.70 -2.81
CA ALA A 191 -9.05 -14.57 -2.15
C ALA A 191 -9.25 -13.24 -2.89
N LEU A 192 -9.32 -13.27 -4.22
CA LEU A 192 -9.63 -12.12 -5.06
C LEU A 192 -11.13 -11.80 -5.07
N ASP A 193 -12.01 -12.81 -5.11
CA ASP A 193 -13.46 -12.63 -5.16
C ASP A 193 -14.04 -12.12 -3.84
N ALA A 194 -13.35 -12.37 -2.72
CA ALA A 194 -13.78 -11.94 -1.41
C ALA A 194 -14.00 -10.40 -1.34
N PRO A 195 -15.11 -9.93 -0.74
CA PRO A 195 -15.35 -8.51 -0.52
C PRO A 195 -14.22 -7.88 0.30
N ARG A 196 -13.82 -6.67 -0.09
CA ARG A 196 -12.74 -5.93 0.55
C ARG A 196 -13.25 -4.62 1.13
N LEU A 197 -12.70 -4.24 2.27
CA LEU A 197 -12.81 -2.87 2.77
C LEU A 197 -11.76 -1.98 2.09
N CYS A 198 -12.09 -0.71 1.95
CA CYS A 198 -11.17 0.33 1.53
C CYS A 198 -11.42 1.55 2.42
N LEU A 199 -10.39 1.96 3.16
CA LEU A 199 -10.39 3.24 3.83
C LEU A 199 -10.34 4.33 2.76
N GLU A 200 -11.30 5.24 2.82
CA GLU A 200 -11.28 6.47 2.05
C GLU A 200 -10.72 7.61 2.91
N PRO A 201 -10.06 8.61 2.30
CA PRO A 201 -9.78 9.86 3.01
C PRO A 201 -11.08 10.49 3.49
N ALA A 202 -11.05 11.05 4.71
CA ALA A 202 -12.10 11.94 5.19
C ALA A 202 -12.13 13.25 4.40
#